data_AF-A0A7V8AIK5-F1
#
_entry.id   AF-A0A7V8AIK5-F1
#
_cell.length_a   1.000
_cell.length_b   1.000
_cell.length_c   1.000
_cell.angle_alpha   90.00
_cell.angle_beta   90.00
_cell.angle_gamma   90.00
#
_symmetry.space_group_name_H-M   'P 1'
#
loop_
_entity.id
_entity.type
_entity.pdbx_description
1 polymer ?
#
loop_
_entity_poly.entity_id
_entity_poly.type
_entity_poly.pdbx_seq_one_letter_code
_entity_poly.pdbx_strand_id
1 'polypeptide(L)'
;MCQRFVNILPSQDFHQDCETMPIHYNMPLWRPPSEGNNLIIQATLGCSYNHCSFCSMYTDKTFRARPLAEVCRDIDAGARDWPQADRVFLADGDAMVLLTEHLYRILDHLHTRLPGLARVSSYATPDNIRIAKGASPKGIARAIQRAGEAGVKVSCMVILGLGGREYSEQHIAATAALVNAAPPAYLSTLQLDLYRAEAPGFVPRWEKHGSRFQPLNDGECLDEMAHLIAALDPPRPIIFRSNHASNALPLGGVLPRDRAALLAAIALARDAGHGVRPRSVRGY
;
A
#
# COMPACT_ATOMS: atom_id res chain seq x y z
N MET A 1 29.74 16.94 24.30
CA MET A 1 28.79 17.17 23.19
C MET A 1 28.55 15.85 22.47
N CYS A 2 27.90 14.94 23.20
CA CYS A 2 28.15 13.50 23.17
C CYS A 2 26.91 12.71 22.76
N GLN A 3 27.16 11.54 22.16
CA GLN A 3 26.29 10.39 21.97
C GLN A 3 25.17 10.22 23.01
N ARG A 4 23.95 9.87 22.56
CA ARG A 4 22.98 9.03 23.29
C ARG A 4 22.18 8.24 22.25
N PHE A 5 22.65 7.07 21.81
CA PHE A 5 22.40 5.76 22.42
C PHE A 5 20.92 5.49 22.73
N VAL A 6 20.39 4.52 21.97
CA VAL A 6 19.55 3.40 22.43
C VAL A 6 19.34 3.37 23.94
N ASN A 7 18.10 3.62 24.36
CA ASN A 7 17.46 3.09 25.56
C ASN A 7 16.06 2.72 25.06
N ILE A 8 15.67 1.45 24.93
CA ILE A 8 15.38 0.54 26.05
C ILE A 8 14.89 1.38 27.24
N LEU A 9 13.62 1.80 27.17
CA LEU A 9 12.91 2.11 28.40
C LEU A 9 12.66 0.78 29.12
N PRO A 10 12.84 0.74 30.45
CA PRO A 10 12.78 -0.49 31.22
C PRO A 10 11.37 -1.05 31.23
N SER A 11 11.27 -2.36 31.35
CA SER A 11 10.09 -3.09 31.79
C SER A 11 9.64 -2.59 33.17
N GLN A 12 8.90 -1.49 33.23
CA GLN A 12 8.14 -1.06 34.40
C GLN A 12 6.81 -0.44 33.93
N ASP A 13 5.75 -1.22 34.14
CA ASP A 13 4.36 -0.82 34.28
C ASP A 13 3.66 -0.14 33.09
N PHE A 14 3.42 -0.92 32.02
CA PHE A 14 2.25 -0.75 31.13
C PHE A 14 1.06 -1.60 31.65
N HIS A 15 0.82 -1.58 32.96
CA HIS A 15 -0.34 -2.22 33.59
C HIS A 15 -1.08 -1.17 34.43
N GLN A 16 -1.83 -0.29 33.76
CA GLN A 16 -2.85 0.68 34.23
C GLN A 16 -2.75 1.85 33.23
N ASP A 17 -3.51 1.94 32.14
CA ASP A 17 -4.95 1.79 32.02
C ASP A 17 -5.32 1.18 30.66
N CYS A 18 -5.78 -0.07 30.68
CA CYS A 18 -6.50 -0.66 29.56
C CYS A 18 -7.98 -0.22 29.69
N GLU A 19 -8.23 1.08 29.66
CA GLU A 19 -9.57 1.59 29.39
C GLU A 19 -9.91 1.17 27.95
N THR A 20 -10.98 0.40 27.83
CA THR A 20 -11.49 -0.24 26.62
C THR A 20 -11.19 0.53 25.35
N MET A 21 -10.35 -0.01 24.46
CA MET A 21 -10.26 0.51 23.09
C MET A 21 -11.68 0.53 22.50
N PRO A 22 -12.22 1.71 22.17
CA PRO A 22 -13.65 1.88 21.90
C PRO A 22 -14.10 1.25 20.58
N ILE A 23 -13.15 0.97 19.68
CA ILE A 23 -13.34 0.12 18.50
C ILE A 23 -12.65 -1.22 18.74
N HIS A 24 -13.41 -2.31 18.60
CA HIS A 24 -12.90 -3.67 18.68
C HIS A 24 -12.43 -4.17 17.32
N TYR A 25 -11.12 -4.13 17.08
CA TYR A 25 -10.54 -4.64 15.84
C TYR A 25 -10.46 -6.16 15.81
N ASN A 26 -10.79 -6.74 14.66
CA ASN A 26 -10.47 -8.13 14.37
C ASN A 26 -9.00 -8.22 13.93
N MET A 27 -8.16 -8.72 14.84
CA MET A 27 -6.71 -8.84 14.64
C MET A 27 -6.33 -10.08 13.80
N PRO A 28 -5.22 -10.04 13.04
CA PRO A 28 -4.33 -8.89 12.84
C PRO A 28 -4.97 -7.80 11.96
N LEU A 29 -4.92 -6.55 12.40
CA LEU A 29 -5.40 -5.40 11.63
C LEU A 29 -4.34 -4.98 10.62
N TRP A 30 -4.70 -4.94 9.34
CA TRP A 30 -3.78 -4.55 8.29
C TRP A 30 -4.11 -3.19 7.69
N ARG A 31 -3.10 -2.31 7.67
CA ARG A 31 -3.13 -0.98 7.05
C ARG A 31 -1.76 -0.61 6.51
N PRO A 32 -1.65 0.24 5.48
CA PRO A 32 -0.36 0.78 5.09
C PRO A 32 0.20 1.71 6.18
N PRO A 33 1.54 1.82 6.31
CA PRO A 33 2.17 2.75 7.25
C PRO A 33 1.69 4.20 7.09
N SER A 34 1.44 4.64 5.85
CA SER A 34 0.97 6.00 5.53
C SER A 34 -0.42 6.32 6.09
N GLU A 35 -1.20 5.31 6.46
CA GLU A 35 -2.56 5.48 7.00
C GLU A 35 -2.57 5.34 8.53
N GLY A 36 -1.40 5.30 9.19
CA GLY A 36 -1.32 5.06 10.63
C GLY A 36 -1.86 6.14 11.54
N ASN A 37 -2.00 7.35 11.01
CA ASN A 37 -2.58 8.49 11.72
C ASN A 37 -4.00 8.79 11.22
N ASN A 38 -4.70 7.80 10.67
CA ASN A 38 -6.09 7.94 10.24
C ASN A 38 -7.00 7.14 11.17
N LEU A 39 -8.27 7.53 11.28
CA LEU A 39 -9.26 6.68 11.93
C LEU A 39 -9.42 5.39 11.13
N ILE A 40 -9.20 4.25 11.77
CA ILE A 40 -9.23 2.94 11.10
C ILE A 40 -10.57 2.28 11.32
N ILE A 41 -11.26 1.92 10.23
CA ILE A 41 -12.57 1.23 10.27
C ILE A 41 -12.47 -0.03 9.42
N GLN A 42 -12.75 -1.20 9.98
CA GLN A 42 -12.81 -2.43 9.19
C GLN A 42 -14.21 -2.54 8.56
N ALA A 43 -14.39 -2.16 7.29
CA ALA A 43 -15.66 -2.41 6.58
C ALA A 43 -15.77 -3.88 6.11
N THR A 44 -14.62 -4.50 5.91
CA THR A 44 -14.44 -5.92 5.57
C THR A 44 -13.38 -6.52 6.49
N LEU A 45 -13.40 -7.85 6.62
CA LEU A 45 -12.32 -8.62 7.22
C LEU A 45 -11.60 -9.41 6.13
N GLY A 46 -10.27 -9.46 6.18
CA GLY A 46 -9.47 -10.22 5.21
C GLY A 46 -9.39 -9.57 3.83
N CYS A 47 -9.11 -10.37 2.79
CA CYS A 47 -9.06 -9.94 1.39
C CYS A 47 -9.95 -10.85 0.55
N SER A 48 -10.79 -10.29 -0.33
CA SER A 48 -11.70 -11.08 -1.17
C SER A 48 -10.98 -11.96 -2.19
N TYR A 49 -9.75 -11.58 -2.57
CA TYR A 49 -8.92 -12.33 -3.51
C TYR A 49 -8.03 -13.37 -2.82
N ASN A 50 -7.26 -12.98 -1.79
CA ASN A 50 -6.38 -13.83 -0.97
C ASN A 50 -5.52 -14.91 -1.69
N HIS A 51 -5.25 -14.75 -2.98
CA HIS A 51 -4.52 -15.73 -3.80
C HIS A 51 -3.20 -15.16 -4.36
N CYS A 52 -2.80 -13.95 -3.97
CA CYS A 52 -1.53 -13.34 -4.38
C CYS A 52 -0.36 -14.23 -3.96
N SER A 53 0.61 -14.43 -4.86
CA SER A 53 1.80 -15.23 -4.58
C SER A 53 2.66 -14.62 -3.47
N PHE A 54 2.71 -13.29 -3.40
CA PHE A 54 3.60 -12.50 -2.55
C PHE A 54 2.96 -12.02 -1.24
N CYS A 55 1.64 -12.09 -1.09
CA CYS A 55 0.95 -11.58 0.10
C CYS A 55 0.61 -12.73 1.05
N SER A 56 1.07 -12.62 2.29
CA SER A 56 0.75 -13.53 3.41
C SER A 56 -0.23 -12.91 4.41
N MET A 57 -0.54 -11.61 4.29
CA MET A 57 -1.24 -10.83 5.34
C MET A 57 -2.59 -11.44 5.75
N TYR A 58 -3.33 -12.02 4.81
CA TYR A 58 -4.70 -12.48 5.03
C TYR A 58 -4.86 -14.00 5.01
N THR A 59 -3.77 -14.78 5.06
CA THR A 59 -3.84 -16.25 4.99
C THR A 59 -4.61 -16.86 6.15
N ASP A 60 -4.54 -16.23 7.33
CA ASP A 60 -5.22 -16.69 8.55
C ASP A 60 -6.58 -16.01 8.77
N LYS A 61 -7.07 -15.24 7.78
CA LYS A 61 -8.36 -14.55 7.84
C LYS A 61 -9.31 -15.03 6.75
N THR A 62 -10.49 -15.47 7.15
CA THR A 62 -11.61 -15.68 6.23
C THR A 62 -12.21 -14.35 5.83
N PHE A 63 -12.32 -14.12 4.52
CA PHE A 63 -12.96 -12.91 4.02
C PHE A 63 -14.41 -12.79 4.50
N ARG A 64 -14.78 -11.62 5.00
CA ARG A 64 -16.16 -11.32 5.43
C ARG A 64 -16.49 -9.84 5.20
N ALA A 65 -17.58 -9.58 4.49
CA ALA A 65 -18.25 -8.27 4.54
C ALA A 65 -18.90 -8.10 5.92
N ARG A 66 -18.61 -7.00 6.63
CA ARG A 66 -19.23 -6.76 7.93
C ARG A 66 -20.64 -6.18 7.75
N PRO A 67 -21.61 -6.54 8.61
CA PRO A 67 -22.91 -5.90 8.61
C PRO A 67 -22.80 -4.38 8.81
N LEU A 68 -23.58 -3.61 8.05
CA LEU A 68 -23.54 -2.14 8.11
C LEU A 68 -23.69 -1.60 9.54
N ALA A 69 -24.59 -2.19 10.33
CA ALA A 69 -24.83 -1.78 11.71
C ALA A 69 -23.59 -1.96 12.62
N GLU A 70 -22.75 -2.97 12.37
CA GLU A 70 -21.47 -3.13 13.08
C GLU A 70 -20.49 -2.03 12.68
N VAL A 71 -20.38 -1.74 11.39
CA VAL A 71 -19.49 -0.70 10.87
C VAL A 71 -19.90 0.69 11.37
N CYS A 72 -21.19 1.00 11.37
CA CYS A 72 -21.72 2.27 11.91
C CYS A 72 -21.43 2.42 13.40
N ARG A 73 -21.49 1.34 14.19
CA ARG A 73 -21.13 1.40 15.62
C ARG A 73 -19.66 1.74 15.82
N ASP A 74 -18.76 1.18 15.02
CA ASP A 74 -17.34 1.50 15.08
C ASP A 74 -17.07 2.96 14.66
N ILE A 75 -17.80 3.46 13.66
CA ILE A 75 -17.73 4.87 13.27
C ILE A 75 -18.21 5.77 14.40
N ASP A 76 -19.32 5.42 15.05
CA ASP A 76 -19.87 6.21 16.16
C ASP A 76 -18.93 6.23 17.36
N ALA A 77 -18.26 5.11 17.64
CA ALA A 77 -17.19 5.04 18.63
C ALA A 77 -16.02 5.94 18.22
N GLY A 78 -15.43 5.70 17.05
CA GLY A 78 -14.29 6.48 16.55
C GLY A 78 -14.55 7.99 16.50
N ALA A 79 -15.75 8.42 16.14
CA ALA A 79 -16.13 9.84 16.12
C ALA A 79 -16.34 10.44 17.52
N ARG A 80 -16.71 9.64 18.53
CA ARG A 80 -16.76 10.11 19.93
C ARG A 80 -15.36 10.31 20.49
N ASP A 81 -14.45 9.39 20.21
CA ASP A 81 -13.11 9.40 20.80
C ASP A 81 -12.13 10.29 20.02
N TRP A 82 -12.36 10.40 18.71
CA TRP A 82 -11.58 11.24 17.81
C TRP A 82 -12.49 12.08 16.89
N PRO A 83 -13.24 13.05 17.44
CA PRO A 83 -14.18 13.90 16.68
C PRO A 83 -13.50 14.78 15.62
N GLN A 84 -12.22 15.09 15.81
CA GLN A 84 -11.39 15.87 14.89
C GLN A 84 -10.71 15.02 13.80
N ALA A 85 -11.04 13.73 13.67
CA ALA A 85 -10.49 12.89 12.61
C ALA A 85 -10.92 13.44 11.24
N ASP A 86 -9.94 13.88 10.44
CA ASP A 86 -10.13 14.40 9.09
C ASP A 86 -9.88 13.33 8.01
N ARG A 87 -9.40 12.15 8.42
CA ARG A 87 -9.03 11.05 7.52
C ARG A 87 -9.45 9.70 8.09
N VAL A 88 -10.05 8.89 7.23
CA VAL A 88 -10.49 7.53 7.55
C VAL A 88 -9.88 6.55 6.57
N PHE A 89 -9.38 5.42 7.07
CA PHE A 89 -8.97 4.30 6.26
C PHE A 89 -9.93 3.11 6.48
N LEU A 90 -10.58 2.67 5.40
CA LEU A 90 -11.34 1.42 5.38
C LEU A 90 -10.34 0.27 5.25
N ALA A 91 -10.07 -0.38 6.38
CA ALA A 91 -8.97 -1.33 6.54
C ALA A 91 -9.26 -2.75 6.04
N ASP A 92 -8.22 -3.57 6.17
CA ASP A 92 -8.07 -4.88 5.55
C ASP A 92 -8.02 -4.79 4.01
N GLY A 93 -8.06 -5.94 3.33
CA GLY A 93 -7.49 -6.06 1.99
C GLY A 93 -8.38 -5.53 0.87
N ASP A 94 -9.69 -5.38 1.08
CA ASP A 94 -10.58 -5.12 -0.03
C ASP A 94 -11.97 -4.57 0.32
N ALA A 95 -12.05 -3.36 0.89
CA ALA A 95 -13.34 -2.73 1.21
C ALA A 95 -14.20 -2.44 -0.02
N MET A 96 -13.59 -2.22 -1.19
CA MET A 96 -14.28 -1.86 -2.44
C MET A 96 -15.09 -3.01 -3.06
N VAL A 97 -15.00 -4.23 -2.52
CA VAL A 97 -15.85 -5.36 -2.94
C VAL A 97 -17.29 -5.22 -2.45
N LEU A 98 -17.54 -4.36 -1.46
CA LEU A 98 -18.87 -4.09 -0.94
C LEU A 98 -19.78 -3.50 -2.03
N LEU A 99 -21.08 -3.80 -1.92
CA LEU A 99 -22.09 -3.19 -2.79
C LEU A 99 -22.03 -1.66 -2.68
N THR A 100 -22.22 -0.97 -3.81
CA THR A 100 -22.17 0.50 -3.87
C THR A 100 -23.10 1.16 -2.85
N GLU A 101 -24.31 0.62 -2.64
CA GLU A 101 -25.24 1.12 -1.62
C GLU A 101 -24.65 1.00 -0.21
N HIS A 102 -23.99 -0.12 0.09
CA HIS A 102 -23.35 -0.33 1.40
C HIS A 102 -22.23 0.68 1.62
N LEU A 103 -21.34 0.88 0.62
CA LEU A 103 -20.28 1.89 0.67
C LEU A 103 -20.86 3.30 0.82
N TYR A 104 -21.89 3.64 0.06
CA TYR A 104 -22.55 4.93 0.16
C TYR A 104 -23.07 5.18 1.58
N ARG A 105 -23.75 4.20 2.19
CA ARG A 105 -24.24 4.33 3.57
C ARG A 105 -23.13 4.46 4.60
N ILE A 106 -21.98 3.79 4.39
CA ILE A 106 -20.79 3.97 5.25
C ILE A 106 -20.26 5.41 5.11
N LEU A 107 -20.12 5.91 3.88
CA LEU A 107 -19.60 7.25 3.61
C LEU A 107 -20.54 8.34 4.12
N ASP A 108 -21.85 8.17 3.96
CA ASP A 108 -22.89 9.09 4.46
C ASP A 108 -22.87 9.15 6.00
N HIS A 109 -22.74 7.99 6.65
CA HIS A 109 -22.61 7.93 8.10
C HIS A 109 -21.30 8.59 8.56
N LEU A 110 -20.16 8.30 7.92
CA LEU A 110 -18.88 8.95 8.20
C LEU A 110 -18.98 10.48 8.07
N HIS A 111 -19.58 10.98 6.99
CA HIS A 111 -19.75 12.41 6.76
C HIS A 111 -20.62 13.06 7.83
N THR A 112 -21.70 12.38 8.25
CA THR A 112 -22.60 12.85 9.31
C THR A 112 -21.90 12.91 10.67
N ARG A 113 -21.04 11.92 10.98
CA ARG A 113 -20.38 11.80 12.29
C ARG A 113 -19.06 12.58 12.39
N LEU A 114 -18.40 12.86 11.27
CA LEU A 114 -17.14 13.59 11.19
C LEU A 114 -17.26 14.79 10.23
N PRO A 115 -17.77 15.95 10.71
CA PRO A 115 -17.97 17.13 9.86
C PRO A 115 -16.68 17.68 9.21
N GLY A 116 -15.52 17.40 9.82
CA GLY A 116 -14.20 17.77 9.30
C GLY A 116 -13.57 16.73 8.37
N LEU A 117 -14.29 15.66 8.00
CA LEU A 117 -13.75 14.57 7.18
C LEU A 117 -13.35 15.08 5.80
N ALA A 118 -12.05 15.01 5.52
CA ALA A 118 -11.45 15.45 4.26
C ALA A 118 -11.13 14.29 3.31
N ARG A 119 -10.92 13.07 3.83
CA ARG A 119 -10.52 11.92 3.00
C ARG A 119 -10.94 10.58 3.58
N VAL A 120 -11.48 9.73 2.71
CA VAL A 120 -11.62 8.28 2.96
C VAL A 120 -10.75 7.53 1.96
N SER A 121 -9.97 6.57 2.43
CA SER A 121 -9.08 5.73 1.62
C SER A 121 -9.33 4.25 1.90
N SER A 122 -9.04 3.39 0.94
CA SER A 122 -9.06 1.93 1.12
C SER A 122 -8.11 1.26 0.14
N TYR A 123 -7.79 -0.02 0.39
CA TYR A 123 -7.31 -0.89 -0.68
C TYR A 123 -8.46 -1.27 -1.61
N ALA A 124 -8.11 -1.61 -2.85
CA ALA A 124 -9.04 -2.08 -3.85
C ALA A 124 -8.32 -2.99 -4.84
N THR A 125 -8.98 -4.06 -5.27
CA THR A 125 -8.58 -4.78 -6.48
C THR A 125 -9.10 -4.06 -7.73
N PRO A 126 -8.39 -4.12 -8.87
CA PRO A 126 -8.88 -3.55 -10.13
C PRO A 126 -10.26 -4.10 -10.55
N ASP A 127 -10.57 -5.34 -10.19
CA ASP A 127 -11.80 -6.03 -10.54
C ASP A 127 -13.03 -5.38 -9.90
N ASN A 128 -12.90 -4.96 -8.64
CA ASN A 128 -13.98 -4.28 -7.92
C ASN A 128 -14.37 -2.94 -8.55
N ILE A 129 -13.42 -2.29 -9.23
CA ILE A 129 -13.67 -1.02 -9.90
C ILE A 129 -14.25 -1.24 -11.30
N ARG A 130 -14.02 -2.41 -11.93
CA ARG A 130 -14.32 -2.64 -13.35
C ARG A 130 -15.52 -3.54 -13.63
N ILE A 131 -16.14 -4.18 -12.64
CA ILE A 131 -17.25 -5.15 -12.86
C ILE A 131 -16.79 -6.28 -13.82
N ALA A 132 -15.48 -6.63 -13.82
CA ALA A 132 -14.90 -7.67 -14.65
C ALA A 132 -13.75 -8.35 -13.92
N LYS A 133 -13.65 -9.68 -14.01
CA LYS A 133 -12.65 -10.50 -13.30
C LYS A 133 -11.27 -10.45 -13.97
N GLY A 134 -10.21 -10.47 -13.17
CA GLY A 134 -8.80 -10.54 -13.55
C GLY A 134 -8.08 -9.18 -13.64
N ALA A 135 -6.96 -9.07 -12.92
CA ALA A 135 -6.04 -7.93 -12.99
C ALA A 135 -5.12 -7.98 -14.23
N SER A 136 -5.68 -7.77 -15.42
CA SER A 136 -4.89 -7.56 -16.64
C SER A 136 -4.44 -6.10 -16.77
N PRO A 137 -3.36 -5.78 -17.53
CA PRO A 137 -2.95 -4.39 -17.75
C PRO A 137 -4.08 -3.52 -18.29
N LYS A 138 -4.84 -4.01 -19.28
CA LYS A 138 -6.03 -3.31 -19.81
C LYS A 138 -7.09 -3.09 -18.73
N GLY A 139 -7.19 -4.01 -17.78
CA GLY A 139 -8.12 -3.90 -16.67
C GLY A 139 -7.75 -2.92 -15.61
N ILE A 140 -6.48 -2.91 -15.22
CA ILE A 140 -5.94 -1.92 -14.32
C ILE A 140 -6.10 -0.52 -14.95
N ALA A 141 -5.76 -0.37 -16.23
CA ALA A 141 -5.93 0.90 -16.94
C ALA A 141 -7.39 1.40 -16.90
N ARG A 142 -8.34 0.52 -17.23
CA ARG A 142 -9.77 0.85 -17.22
C ARG A 142 -10.27 1.16 -15.81
N ALA A 143 -9.79 0.47 -14.78
CA ALA A 143 -10.11 0.77 -13.39
C ALA A 143 -9.62 2.18 -12.99
N ILE A 144 -8.36 2.52 -13.31
CA ILE A 144 -7.80 3.85 -13.05
C ILE A 144 -8.62 4.94 -13.75
N GLN A 145 -8.97 4.73 -15.03
CA GLN A 145 -9.76 5.68 -15.81
C GLN A 145 -11.15 5.89 -15.22
N ARG A 146 -11.90 4.83 -14.94
CA ARG A 146 -13.25 4.93 -14.36
C ARG A 146 -13.26 5.62 -13.00
N ALA A 147 -12.29 5.30 -12.14
CA ALA A 147 -12.15 5.97 -10.85
C ALA A 147 -11.86 7.47 -11.05
N GLY A 148 -10.99 7.82 -11.99
CA GLY A 148 -10.69 9.21 -12.34
C GLY A 148 -11.90 9.98 -12.90
N GLU A 149 -12.67 9.36 -13.80
CA GLU A 149 -13.93 9.90 -14.35
C GLU A 149 -14.97 10.17 -13.24
N ALA A 150 -14.95 9.37 -12.18
CA ALA A 150 -15.78 9.55 -10.99
C ALA A 150 -15.19 10.51 -9.94
N GLY A 151 -14.06 11.18 -10.24
CA GLY A 151 -13.40 12.11 -9.30
C GLY A 151 -12.62 11.44 -8.17
N VAL A 152 -12.45 10.11 -8.21
CA VAL A 152 -11.70 9.35 -7.19
C VAL A 152 -10.21 9.36 -7.52
N LYS A 153 -9.40 9.84 -6.58
CA LYS A 153 -7.93 9.83 -6.71
C LYS A 153 -7.40 8.41 -6.52
N VAL A 154 -6.78 7.85 -7.55
CA VAL A 154 -6.16 6.52 -7.48
C VAL A 154 -4.70 6.61 -7.09
N SER A 155 -4.29 5.79 -6.11
CA SER A 155 -2.90 5.53 -5.77
C SER A 155 -2.54 4.11 -6.19
N CYS A 156 -1.57 3.95 -7.09
CA CYS A 156 -1.06 2.63 -7.47
C CYS A 156 0.26 2.35 -6.76
N MET A 157 0.49 1.08 -6.45
CA MET A 157 1.70 0.58 -5.81
C MET A 157 2.40 -0.40 -6.75
N VAL A 158 3.71 -0.24 -6.93
CA VAL A 158 4.58 -1.12 -7.72
C VAL A 158 5.53 -1.82 -6.76
N ILE A 159 5.60 -3.15 -6.85
CA ILE A 159 6.48 -3.96 -6.00
C ILE A 159 7.78 -4.21 -6.78
N LEU A 160 8.85 -3.49 -6.40
CA LEU A 160 10.19 -3.71 -6.90
C LEU A 160 10.68 -5.11 -6.50
N GLY A 161 11.38 -5.80 -7.40
CA GLY A 161 11.89 -7.16 -7.23
C GLY A 161 10.86 -8.26 -7.42
N LEU A 162 9.59 -7.93 -7.73
CA LEU A 162 8.53 -8.93 -7.90
C LEU A 162 8.82 -9.93 -9.03
N GLY A 163 9.43 -9.48 -10.12
CA GLY A 163 9.83 -10.32 -11.24
C GLY A 163 11.11 -11.13 -11.01
N GLY A 164 11.79 -10.94 -9.88
CA GLY A 164 13.16 -11.41 -9.67
C GLY A 164 14.12 -10.86 -10.74
N ARG A 165 15.35 -11.37 -10.77
CA ARG A 165 16.35 -10.99 -11.80
C ARG A 165 15.89 -11.30 -13.22
N GLU A 166 15.15 -12.38 -13.40
CA GLU A 166 14.75 -12.89 -14.72
C GLU A 166 13.78 -11.95 -15.44
N TYR A 167 12.81 -11.38 -14.72
CA TYR A 167 11.74 -10.57 -15.33
C TYR A 167 11.77 -9.09 -14.90
N SER A 168 12.84 -8.62 -14.25
CA SER A 168 12.92 -7.23 -13.76
C SER A 168 12.70 -6.19 -14.87
N GLU A 169 13.38 -6.35 -16.01
CA GLU A 169 13.22 -5.44 -17.15
C GLU A 169 11.80 -5.47 -17.73
N GLN A 170 11.25 -6.67 -17.96
CA GLN A 170 9.89 -6.84 -18.46
C GLN A 170 8.85 -6.25 -17.49
N HIS A 171 9.03 -6.48 -16.19
CA HIS A 171 8.17 -5.96 -15.14
C HIS A 171 8.11 -4.42 -15.19
N ILE A 172 9.27 -3.76 -15.31
CA ILE A 172 9.32 -2.30 -15.36
C ILE A 172 8.83 -1.75 -16.69
N ALA A 173 9.19 -2.36 -17.82
CA ALA A 173 8.71 -1.93 -19.13
C ALA A 173 7.17 -2.01 -19.21
N ALA A 174 6.58 -3.12 -18.76
CA ALA A 174 5.13 -3.32 -18.74
C ALA A 174 4.43 -2.36 -17.77
N THR A 175 5.01 -2.15 -16.58
CA THR A 175 4.50 -1.18 -15.59
C THR A 175 4.52 0.24 -16.13
N ALA A 176 5.64 0.68 -16.73
CA ALA A 176 5.77 2.01 -17.31
C ALA A 176 4.78 2.22 -18.47
N ALA A 177 4.65 1.24 -19.37
CA ALA A 177 3.67 1.30 -20.46
C ALA A 177 2.24 1.47 -19.95
N LEU A 178 1.87 0.72 -18.90
CA LEU A 178 0.56 0.83 -18.26
C LEU A 178 0.34 2.20 -17.63
N VAL A 179 1.30 2.69 -16.86
CA VAL A 179 1.20 3.99 -16.17
C VAL A 179 1.17 5.15 -17.18
N ASN A 180 1.93 5.07 -18.27
CA ASN A 180 1.90 6.10 -19.31
C ASN A 180 0.54 6.13 -20.02
N ALA A 181 -0.08 4.97 -20.26
CA ALA A 181 -1.41 4.88 -20.88
C ALA A 181 -2.56 5.25 -19.92
N ALA A 182 -2.40 5.00 -18.62
CA ALA A 182 -3.41 5.25 -17.60
C ALA A 182 -2.75 5.76 -16.30
N PRO A 183 -2.33 7.03 -16.26
CA PRO A 183 -1.59 7.55 -15.12
C PRO A 183 -2.47 7.57 -13.87
N PRO A 184 -2.04 7.09 -12.70
CA PRO A 184 -2.74 7.30 -11.43
C PRO A 184 -2.53 8.73 -10.92
N ALA A 185 -3.20 9.14 -9.84
CA ALA A 185 -2.88 10.41 -9.17
C ALA A 185 -1.58 10.30 -8.35
N TYR A 186 -1.36 9.12 -7.75
CA TYR A 186 -0.17 8.78 -6.99
C TYR A 186 0.41 7.46 -7.48
N LEU A 187 1.73 7.37 -7.56
CA LEU A 187 2.45 6.14 -7.82
C LEU A 187 3.49 5.94 -6.73
N SER A 188 3.41 4.80 -6.06
CA SER A 188 4.33 4.45 -4.98
C SER A 188 5.08 3.17 -5.28
N THR A 189 6.31 3.05 -4.79
CA THR A 189 7.07 1.79 -4.82
C THR A 189 7.09 1.13 -3.44
N LEU A 190 7.14 -0.20 -3.45
CA LEU A 190 7.47 -1.04 -2.30
C LEU A 190 8.57 -2.01 -2.77
N GLN A 191 9.56 -2.31 -1.94
CA GLN A 191 10.50 -3.38 -2.24
C GLN A 191 9.94 -4.70 -1.72
N LEU A 192 9.96 -5.71 -2.58
CA LEU A 192 9.69 -7.09 -2.18
C LEU A 192 10.73 -7.50 -1.14
N ASP A 193 10.24 -7.98 -0.01
CA ASP A 193 11.06 -8.78 0.89
C ASP A 193 10.36 -10.12 1.10
N LEU A 194 11.15 -11.17 0.96
CA LEU A 194 10.72 -12.52 1.26
C LEU A 194 11.43 -12.90 2.55
N TYR A 195 10.91 -12.43 3.68
CA TYR A 195 11.35 -12.94 4.97
C TYR A 195 10.94 -14.43 5.10
N ARG A 196 11.46 -15.13 6.12
CA ARG A 196 11.33 -16.59 6.28
C ARG A 196 9.89 -17.12 6.30
N ALA A 197 8.89 -16.28 6.59
CA ALA A 197 7.49 -16.71 6.69
C ALA A 197 6.74 -16.70 5.34
N GLU A 198 7.14 -15.83 4.41
CA GLU A 198 6.47 -15.62 3.12
C GLU A 198 7.12 -16.47 2.01
N ALA A 199 8.43 -16.70 2.10
CA ALA A 199 9.20 -17.50 1.15
C ALA A 199 8.62 -18.92 0.93
N PRO A 200 8.17 -19.66 1.95
CA PRO A 200 7.57 -20.99 1.78
C PRO A 200 6.27 -20.99 0.96
N GLY A 201 5.54 -19.87 0.91
CA GLY A 201 4.34 -19.73 0.09
C GLY A 201 4.62 -19.17 -1.31
N PHE A 202 5.55 -18.22 -1.43
CA PHE A 202 5.87 -17.55 -2.69
C PHE A 202 6.69 -18.44 -3.62
N VAL A 203 7.80 -19.00 -3.14
CA VAL A 203 8.79 -19.70 -3.98
C VAL A 203 8.18 -20.93 -4.67
N PRO A 204 7.43 -21.83 -4.01
CA PRO A 204 6.81 -22.95 -4.71
C PRO A 204 5.78 -22.54 -5.76
N ARG A 205 5.05 -21.43 -5.53
CA ARG A 205 4.09 -20.90 -6.51
C ARG A 205 4.80 -20.36 -7.76
N TRP A 206 5.95 -19.70 -7.58
CA TRP A 206 6.79 -19.24 -8.69
C TRP A 206 7.40 -20.42 -9.46
N GLU A 207 8.08 -21.33 -8.76
CA GLU A 207 8.85 -22.41 -9.35
C GLU A 207 7.98 -23.46 -10.06
N LYS A 208 6.66 -23.48 -9.80
CA LYS A 208 5.69 -24.24 -10.60
C LYS A 208 5.75 -23.92 -12.10
N HIS A 209 6.21 -22.72 -12.46
CA HIS A 209 6.36 -22.27 -13.84
C HIS A 209 7.76 -22.55 -14.44
N GLY A 210 8.63 -23.26 -13.71
CA GLY A 210 9.86 -23.87 -14.24
C GLY A 210 11.15 -23.09 -13.99
N SER A 211 11.10 -21.84 -13.53
CA SER A 211 12.30 -21.07 -13.19
C SER A 211 12.49 -20.91 -11.69
N ARG A 212 13.76 -20.96 -11.24
CA ARG A 212 14.14 -20.70 -9.84
C ARG A 212 14.06 -19.21 -9.56
N PHE A 213 13.34 -18.82 -8.51
CA PHE A 213 13.26 -17.41 -8.15
C PHE A 213 14.60 -16.87 -7.64
N GLN A 214 15.08 -15.78 -8.25
CA GLN A 214 16.29 -15.07 -7.84
C GLN A 214 15.93 -13.66 -7.39
N PRO A 215 15.98 -13.34 -6.09
CA PRO A 215 15.62 -12.02 -5.59
C PRO A 215 16.63 -10.95 -6.05
N LEU A 216 16.15 -9.73 -6.24
CA LEU A 216 16.99 -8.56 -6.39
C LEU A 216 17.58 -8.16 -5.03
N ASN A 217 18.84 -7.73 -5.00
CA ASN A 217 19.41 -7.02 -3.87
C ASN A 217 18.99 -5.54 -3.87
N ASP A 218 19.38 -4.77 -2.84
CA ASP A 218 19.02 -3.36 -2.71
C ASP A 218 19.49 -2.52 -3.91
N GLY A 219 20.72 -2.71 -4.37
CA GLY A 219 21.28 -2.01 -5.54
C GLY A 219 20.53 -2.35 -6.82
N GLU A 220 20.20 -3.62 -7.02
CA GLU A 220 19.39 -4.06 -8.16
C GLU A 220 17.96 -3.48 -8.12
N CYS A 221 17.36 -3.34 -6.93
CA CYS A 221 16.07 -2.66 -6.78
C CYS A 221 16.18 -1.14 -7.04
N LEU A 222 17.31 -0.51 -6.73
CA LEU A 222 17.57 0.89 -7.06
C LEU A 222 17.68 1.07 -8.58
N ASP A 223 18.39 0.17 -9.26
CA ASP A 223 18.52 0.14 -10.71
C ASP A 223 17.14 -0.05 -11.36
N GLU A 224 16.32 -0.97 -10.84
CA GLU A 224 14.95 -1.20 -11.29
C GLU A 224 14.06 0.05 -11.10
N MET A 225 14.16 0.74 -9.96
CA MET A 225 13.44 1.99 -9.71
C MET A 225 13.90 3.12 -10.64
N ALA A 226 15.20 3.21 -10.94
CA ALA A 226 15.73 4.19 -11.89
C ALA A 226 15.18 3.96 -13.30
N HIS A 227 15.15 2.70 -13.76
CA HIS A 227 14.56 2.34 -15.05
C HIS A 227 13.07 2.72 -15.12
N LEU A 228 12.31 2.49 -14.05
CA LEU A 228 10.90 2.91 -13.98
C LEU A 228 10.78 4.42 -14.11
N ILE A 229 11.50 5.18 -13.29
CA ILE A 229 11.45 6.64 -13.31
C ILE A 229 11.92 7.21 -14.65
N ALA A 230 12.89 6.58 -15.32
CA ALA A 230 13.33 6.99 -16.65
C ALA A 230 12.26 6.73 -17.73
N ALA A 231 11.57 5.60 -17.67
CA ALA A 231 10.58 5.19 -18.67
C ALA A 231 9.19 5.85 -18.51
N LEU A 232 8.89 6.43 -17.35
CA LEU A 232 7.60 7.08 -17.09
C LEU A 232 7.44 8.38 -17.88
N ASP A 233 6.54 8.43 -18.83
CA ASP A 233 6.18 9.62 -19.62
C ASP A 233 4.66 9.80 -19.65
N PRO A 234 4.03 10.10 -18.50
CA PRO A 234 2.59 10.18 -18.41
C PRO A 234 2.06 11.49 -19.02
N PRO A 235 0.87 11.49 -19.67
CA PRO A 235 0.27 12.69 -20.25
C PRO A 235 -0.20 13.71 -19.19
N ARG A 236 -0.17 13.35 -17.91
CA ARG A 236 -0.45 14.24 -16.77
C ARG A 236 0.49 13.96 -15.61
N PRO A 237 0.78 14.97 -14.77
CA PRO A 237 1.70 14.80 -13.64
C PRO A 237 1.26 13.70 -12.67
N ILE A 238 2.23 12.95 -12.17
CA ILE A 238 2.04 11.91 -11.14
C ILE A 238 2.84 12.29 -9.89
N ILE A 239 2.22 12.18 -8.72
CA ILE A 239 2.94 12.29 -7.44
C ILE A 239 3.62 10.94 -7.17
N PHE A 240 4.95 10.90 -7.24
CA PHE A 240 5.75 9.70 -7.03
C PHE A 240 6.28 9.61 -5.60
N ARG A 241 6.22 8.43 -4.97
CA ARG A 241 6.75 8.19 -3.61
C ARG A 241 7.44 6.83 -3.48
N SER A 242 8.58 6.80 -2.80
CA SER A 242 9.29 5.56 -2.42
C SER A 242 9.47 5.50 -0.90
N ASN A 243 8.48 5.99 -0.14
CA ASN A 243 8.58 6.12 1.32
C ASN A 243 7.99 4.94 2.10
N HIS A 244 7.55 3.86 1.43
CA HIS A 244 7.09 2.65 2.11
C HIS A 244 8.19 2.10 3.02
N ALA A 245 7.82 1.52 4.16
CA ALA A 245 8.79 1.07 5.18
C ALA A 245 9.81 0.05 4.64
N SER A 246 9.43 -0.74 3.63
CA SER A 246 10.29 -1.77 3.03
C SER A 246 11.38 -1.21 2.12
N ASN A 247 11.25 0.03 1.63
CA ASN A 247 12.17 0.58 0.62
C ASN A 247 13.54 0.95 1.19
N ALA A 248 14.58 0.67 0.41
CA ALA A 248 15.95 1.07 0.69
C ALA A 248 16.10 2.57 0.68
N LEU A 249 15.47 3.24 -0.29
CA LEU A 249 15.67 4.67 -0.50
C LEU A 249 14.32 5.41 -0.48
N PRO A 250 14.05 6.19 0.59
CA PRO A 250 12.96 7.15 0.64
C PRO A 250 13.14 8.24 -0.43
N LEU A 251 12.20 8.35 -1.36
CA LEU A 251 12.17 9.40 -2.37
C LEU A 251 10.76 9.97 -2.53
N GLY A 252 10.69 11.18 -3.06
CA GLY A 252 9.42 11.77 -3.46
C GLY A 252 9.61 12.92 -4.45
N GLY A 253 8.75 12.97 -5.47
CA GLY A 253 8.74 14.04 -6.45
C GLY A 253 7.43 14.05 -7.24
N VAL A 254 7.35 14.93 -8.21
CA VAL A 254 6.27 15.00 -9.21
C VAL A 254 6.89 14.71 -10.57
N LEU A 255 6.45 13.63 -11.22
CA LEU A 255 6.93 13.26 -12.56
C LEU A 255 6.06 13.96 -13.62
N PRO A 256 6.66 14.48 -14.72
CA PRO A 256 8.08 14.38 -15.09
C PRO A 256 8.99 15.49 -14.50
N ARG A 257 8.43 16.51 -13.85
CA ARG A 257 9.16 17.70 -13.36
C ARG A 257 10.43 17.36 -12.57
N ASP A 258 10.33 16.44 -11.63
CA ASP A 258 11.40 16.12 -10.68
C ASP A 258 12.25 14.90 -11.12
N ARG A 259 12.10 14.43 -12.38
CA ARG A 259 12.75 13.19 -12.88
C ARG A 259 14.27 13.22 -12.72
N ALA A 260 14.93 14.29 -13.17
CA ALA A 260 16.38 14.40 -13.11
C ALA A 260 16.90 14.36 -11.65
N ALA A 261 16.22 15.05 -10.74
CA ALA A 261 16.58 15.05 -9.32
C ALA A 261 16.40 13.67 -8.68
N LEU A 262 15.31 12.97 -9.01
CA LEU A 262 15.06 11.61 -8.53
C LEU A 262 16.13 10.62 -9.03
N LEU A 263 16.48 10.67 -10.33
CA LEU A 263 17.51 9.81 -10.90
C LEU A 263 18.90 10.09 -10.31
N ALA A 264 19.24 11.36 -10.08
CA ALA A 264 20.49 11.73 -9.42
C ALA A 264 20.57 11.21 -7.97
N ALA A 265 19.46 11.29 -7.22
CA ALA A 265 19.40 10.74 -5.87
C ALA A 265 19.59 9.21 -5.85
N ILE A 266 19.05 8.50 -6.84
CA ILE A 266 19.24 7.05 -6.98
C ILE A 266 20.69 6.72 -7.31
N ALA A 267 21.33 7.46 -8.23
CA ALA A 267 22.74 7.27 -8.56
C ALA A 267 23.64 7.46 -7.32
N LEU A 268 23.43 8.53 -6.54
CA LEU A 268 24.17 8.75 -5.28
C LEU A 268 23.95 7.62 -4.26
N ALA A 269 22.72 7.11 -4.16
CA ALA A 269 22.42 5.97 -3.30
C ALA A 269 23.12 4.69 -3.78
N ARG A 270 23.19 4.49 -5.11
CA ARG A 270 23.80 3.32 -5.75
C ARG A 270 25.31 3.29 -5.61
N ASP A 271 25.96 4.44 -5.80
CA ASP A 271 27.42 4.55 -5.87
C ASP A 271 28.05 4.77 -4.48
N ALA A 272 27.39 5.55 -3.62
CA ALA A 272 27.93 5.99 -2.34
C ALA A 272 27.10 5.56 -1.12
N GLY A 273 26.00 4.81 -1.32
CA GLY A 273 25.10 4.40 -0.23
C GLY A 273 24.31 5.56 0.39
N HIS A 274 24.31 6.74 -0.24
CA HIS A 274 23.70 7.94 0.33
C HIS A 274 22.18 7.78 0.49
N GLY A 275 21.66 8.05 1.70
CA GLY A 275 20.22 8.00 1.98
C GLY A 275 19.62 6.59 2.05
N VAL A 276 20.41 5.53 1.84
CA VAL A 276 19.94 4.15 1.94
C VAL A 276 19.68 3.79 3.40
N ARG A 277 18.45 3.40 3.71
CA ARG A 277 18.06 2.89 5.03
C ARG A 277 18.65 1.50 5.24
N PRO A 278 19.36 1.22 6.35
CA PRO A 278 19.77 -0.13 6.69
C PRO A 278 18.58 -1.09 6.79
N ARG A 279 18.75 -2.37 6.41
CA ARG A 279 17.66 -3.37 6.50
C ARG A 279 17.10 -3.51 7.91
N SER A 280 17.91 -3.32 8.96
CA SER A 280 17.51 -3.43 10.37
C SER A 280 16.47 -2.40 10.83
N VAL A 281 16.28 -1.32 10.08
CA VAL A 281 15.31 -0.26 10.40
C VAL A 281 14.16 -0.20 9.39
N ARG A 282 14.08 -1.15 8.45
CA ARG A 282 12.99 -1.26 7.48
C ARG A 282 11.87 -2.13 8.06
N GLY A 283 10.64 -1.79 7.70
CA GLY A 283 9.44 -2.54 8.06
C GLY A 283 8.96 -3.32 6.85
N TYR A 284 8.66 -4.60 7.05
CA TYR A 284 8.23 -5.55 6.04
C TYR A 284 6.89 -6.17 6.43
#